data_AF-A0A1G8IAP2-F1
#
_entry.id   AF-A0A1G8IAP2-F1
#
_cell.length_a   1.000
_cell.length_b   1.000
_cell.length_c   1.000
_cell.angle_alpha   90.00
_cell.angle_beta   90.00
_cell.angle_gamma   90.00
#
_symmetry.space_group_name_H-M   'P 1'
#
loop_
_entity.id
_entity.type
_entity.pdbx_description
1 polymer ?
#
loop_
_entity_poly.entity_id
_entity_poly.type
_entity_poly.pdbx_seq_one_letter_code
_entity_poly.pdbx_strand_id
1 'polypeptide(L)'
;MNFTGIQHPEEFRMVTRAHIIAWRDDLVNRSLSGMSIRHRLAALSSLFEYLCERNTVTHNPVKGVKRPAVESYEGKTPALGDHQARQLLEAPDGTTIKGKRDRAILATLLYHALRRDELCRLKIKDFKQERRGVPHLKVSGKGGKTRYVPLHPAASGLIHEYLDAAEHGLEDTGFLFRSVSNNRIQGSQKAITPDAVYKIVRAYSEKLGFKIGAHSLRATAATNALDHQADIAKVQEWLGHANIATTRIYDHRKTLPEDSPTFKVTVDEELEALPTDMKARFVWISQLIETHGLYNVREPYIKHVEDVLWEIRMKSKDEISRALYVTVKPKRVIVVRVFVKKTQKTPRREIKLALKRAQEIEQ
;
A
#
# COMPACT_ATOMS: atom_id res chain seq x y z
N MET A 1 -11.25 -24.47 -32.78
CA MET A 1 -12.60 -24.88 -32.35
C MET A 1 -13.49 -23.63 -32.30
N ASN A 2 -14.53 -23.54 -33.13
CA ASN A 2 -15.59 -22.55 -32.94
C ASN A 2 -16.46 -23.04 -31.78
N PHE A 3 -16.30 -22.41 -30.63
CA PHE A 3 -16.62 -23.05 -29.36
C PHE A 3 -18.12 -23.25 -29.12
N THR A 4 -18.99 -22.42 -29.69
CA THR A 4 -20.45 -22.65 -29.70
C THR A 4 -21.14 -22.21 -30.99
N GLY A 5 -20.44 -21.51 -31.89
CA GLY A 5 -21.01 -21.07 -33.17
C GLY A 5 -22.28 -20.23 -33.04
N ILE A 6 -22.52 -19.59 -31.88
CA ILE A 6 -23.76 -18.85 -31.63
C ILE A 6 -23.89 -17.72 -32.65
N GLN A 7 -24.90 -17.82 -33.50
CA GLN A 7 -25.31 -16.82 -34.49
C GLN A 7 -26.63 -16.15 -34.08
N HIS A 8 -27.46 -16.82 -33.28
CA HIS A 8 -28.77 -16.32 -32.88
C HIS A 8 -28.98 -16.29 -31.35
N PRO A 9 -29.73 -15.31 -30.81
CA PRO A 9 -29.92 -15.17 -29.36
C PRO A 9 -30.54 -16.38 -28.66
N GLU A 10 -31.40 -17.14 -29.32
CA GLU A 10 -32.04 -18.35 -28.78
C GLU A 10 -31.02 -19.46 -28.47
N GLU A 11 -29.89 -19.49 -29.17
CA GLU A 11 -28.87 -20.52 -29.03
C GLU A 11 -28.12 -20.43 -27.70
N PHE A 12 -28.21 -19.29 -26.99
CA PHE A 12 -27.73 -19.19 -25.62
C PHE A 12 -28.40 -20.19 -24.66
N ARG A 13 -29.60 -20.69 -24.99
CA ARG A 13 -30.30 -21.73 -24.23
C ARG A 13 -29.63 -23.10 -24.31
N MET A 14 -28.83 -23.34 -25.35
CA MET A 14 -28.10 -24.60 -25.53
C MET A 14 -26.78 -24.63 -24.75
N VAL A 15 -26.36 -23.50 -24.16
CA VAL A 15 -25.10 -23.42 -23.42
C VAL A 15 -25.23 -24.13 -22.09
N THR A 16 -24.52 -25.25 -21.94
CA THR A 16 -24.47 -26.04 -20.70
C THR A 16 -23.19 -25.78 -19.93
N ARG A 17 -23.15 -26.26 -18.68
CA ARG A 17 -21.92 -26.25 -17.87
C ARG A 17 -20.76 -26.97 -18.57
N ALA A 18 -21.03 -28.04 -19.32
CA ALA A 18 -20.00 -28.81 -20.03
C ALA A 18 -19.28 -27.93 -21.08
N HIS A 19 -20.03 -27.09 -21.80
CA HIS A 19 -19.45 -26.11 -22.71
C HIS A 19 -18.55 -25.12 -21.94
N ILE A 20 -19.00 -24.57 -20.82
CA ILE A 20 -18.17 -23.62 -20.05
C ILE A 20 -16.89 -24.29 -19.51
N ILE A 21 -16.95 -25.56 -19.11
CA ILE A 21 -15.79 -26.34 -18.67
C ILE A 21 -14.79 -26.53 -19.81
N ALA A 22 -15.25 -27.02 -20.97
CA ALA A 22 -14.40 -27.21 -22.13
C ALA A 22 -13.78 -25.88 -22.61
N TRP A 23 -14.50 -24.76 -22.48
CA TRP A 23 -13.97 -23.43 -22.81
C TRP A 23 -12.87 -23.03 -21.84
N ARG A 24 -13.12 -23.18 -20.53
CA ARG A 24 -12.10 -22.91 -19.50
C ARG A 24 -10.84 -23.73 -19.78
N ASP A 25 -10.98 -25.00 -20.12
CA ASP A 25 -9.85 -25.90 -20.35
C ASP A 25 -9.08 -25.53 -21.64
N ASP A 26 -9.77 -25.08 -22.70
CA ASP A 26 -9.12 -24.44 -23.86
C ASP A 26 -8.32 -23.20 -23.44
N LEU A 27 -8.87 -22.33 -22.58
CA LEU A 27 -8.15 -21.15 -22.09
C LEU A 27 -6.90 -21.53 -21.27
N VAL A 28 -6.96 -22.62 -20.49
CA VAL A 28 -5.80 -23.17 -19.78
C VAL A 28 -4.77 -23.70 -20.78
N ASN A 29 -5.18 -24.47 -21.78
CA ASN A 29 -4.30 -25.02 -22.81
C ASN A 29 -3.61 -23.92 -23.63
N ARG A 30 -4.28 -22.78 -23.81
CA ARG A 30 -3.71 -21.57 -24.41
C ARG A 30 -2.78 -20.79 -23.49
N SER A 31 -2.47 -21.33 -22.31
CA SER A 31 -1.57 -20.74 -21.32
C SER A 31 -1.98 -19.34 -20.85
N LEU A 32 -3.29 -19.05 -20.80
CA LEU A 32 -3.75 -17.80 -20.19
C LEU A 32 -3.54 -17.84 -18.67
N SER A 33 -3.22 -16.69 -18.08
CA SER A 33 -3.11 -16.59 -16.63
C SER A 33 -4.42 -16.97 -15.94
N GLY A 34 -4.34 -17.64 -14.78
CA GLY A 34 -5.53 -18.03 -14.00
C GLY A 34 -6.44 -16.84 -13.63
N MET A 35 -5.88 -15.63 -13.51
CA MET A 35 -6.63 -14.39 -13.32
C MET A 35 -7.42 -14.00 -14.58
N SER A 36 -6.80 -14.09 -15.76
CA SER A 36 -7.47 -13.84 -17.04
C SER A 36 -8.65 -14.78 -17.25
N ILE A 37 -8.48 -16.07 -16.94
CA ILE A 37 -9.53 -17.09 -17.02
C ILE A 37 -10.68 -16.78 -16.05
N ARG A 38 -10.36 -16.41 -14.80
CA ARG A 38 -11.37 -15.98 -13.81
C ARG A 38 -12.19 -14.78 -14.29
N HIS A 39 -11.53 -13.75 -14.84
CA HIS A 39 -12.22 -12.56 -15.35
C HIS A 39 -13.19 -12.91 -16.49
N ARG A 40 -12.74 -13.75 -17.41
CA ARG A 40 -13.55 -14.26 -18.52
C ARG A 40 -14.76 -15.06 -18.03
N LEU A 41 -14.59 -15.97 -17.07
CA LEU A 41 -15.69 -16.69 -16.43
C LEU A 41 -16.65 -15.77 -15.66
N ALA A 42 -16.14 -14.72 -15.01
CA ALA A 42 -16.98 -13.75 -14.31
C ALA A 42 -17.86 -12.94 -15.28
N ALA A 43 -17.31 -12.53 -16.42
CA ALA A 43 -18.08 -11.86 -17.47
C ALA A 43 -19.21 -12.75 -18.02
N LEU A 44 -18.91 -14.02 -18.31
CA LEU A 44 -19.96 -14.99 -18.71
C LEU A 44 -20.99 -15.20 -17.59
N SER A 45 -20.57 -15.32 -16.33
CA SER A 45 -21.51 -15.48 -15.21
C SER A 45 -22.47 -14.30 -15.13
N SER A 46 -21.96 -13.07 -15.29
CA SER A 46 -22.78 -11.85 -15.26
C SER A 46 -23.76 -11.79 -16.43
N LEU A 47 -23.35 -12.22 -17.63
CA LEU A 47 -24.24 -12.33 -18.79
C LEU A 47 -25.38 -13.33 -18.52
N PHE A 48 -25.05 -14.54 -18.06
CA PHE A 48 -26.06 -15.56 -17.81
C PHE A 48 -26.93 -15.25 -16.58
N GLU A 49 -26.41 -14.54 -15.58
CA GLU A 49 -27.24 -13.96 -14.50
C GLU A 49 -28.28 -13.00 -15.06
N TYR A 50 -27.88 -12.06 -15.92
CA TYR A 50 -28.80 -11.15 -16.59
C TYR A 50 -29.85 -11.91 -17.44
N LEU A 51 -29.44 -12.93 -18.20
CA LEU A 51 -30.37 -13.74 -19.00
C LEU A 51 -31.34 -14.54 -18.12
N CYS A 52 -30.90 -15.01 -16.95
CA CYS A 52 -31.77 -15.65 -15.96
C CYS A 52 -32.78 -14.65 -15.37
N GLU A 53 -32.35 -13.44 -14.99
CA GLU A 53 -33.24 -12.39 -14.49
C GLU A 53 -34.30 -12.00 -15.52
N ARG A 54 -33.95 -12.07 -16.81
CA ARG A 54 -34.87 -11.86 -17.94
C ARG A 54 -35.68 -13.11 -18.31
N ASN A 55 -35.61 -14.19 -17.54
CA ASN A 55 -36.26 -15.48 -17.80
C ASN A 55 -35.96 -16.08 -19.20
N THR A 56 -34.84 -15.68 -19.82
CA THR A 56 -34.44 -16.14 -21.16
C THR A 56 -33.79 -17.53 -21.11
N VAL A 57 -33.08 -17.80 -20.01
CA VAL A 57 -32.44 -19.08 -19.68
C VAL A 57 -32.80 -19.47 -18.24
N THR A 58 -32.97 -20.76 -17.96
CA THR A 58 -33.49 -21.25 -16.67
C THR A 58 -32.45 -21.25 -15.55
N HIS A 59 -31.17 -21.32 -15.90
CA HIS A 59 -30.08 -21.34 -14.93
C HIS A 59 -28.79 -20.80 -15.56
N ASN A 60 -27.87 -20.35 -14.71
CA ASN A 60 -26.57 -19.88 -15.13
C ASN A 60 -25.61 -21.08 -15.26
N PRO A 61 -25.15 -21.46 -16.47
CA PRO A 61 -24.31 -22.62 -16.71
C PRO A 61 -22.88 -22.45 -16.17
N VAL A 62 -22.47 -21.23 -15.81
CA VAL A 62 -21.18 -20.93 -15.19
C VAL A 62 -21.17 -21.31 -13.70
N LYS A 63 -22.34 -21.40 -13.06
CA LYS A 63 -22.42 -21.72 -11.62
C LYS A 63 -21.76 -23.08 -11.34
N GLY A 64 -20.83 -23.06 -10.38
CA GLY A 64 -20.02 -24.19 -9.91
C GLY A 64 -19.02 -24.79 -10.93
N VAL A 65 -18.70 -24.05 -12.00
CA VAL A 65 -17.47 -24.33 -12.76
C VAL A 65 -16.26 -23.99 -11.87
N LYS A 66 -15.39 -24.98 -11.61
CA LYS A 66 -14.16 -24.79 -10.83
C LYS A 66 -13.27 -23.75 -11.52
N ARG A 67 -12.92 -22.68 -10.80
CA ARG A 67 -11.98 -21.65 -11.28
C ARG A 67 -10.53 -22.13 -11.00
N PRO A 68 -9.53 -21.76 -11.81
CA PRO A 68 -8.12 -22.11 -11.57
C PRO A 68 -7.67 -21.77 -10.15
N ALA A 69 -6.61 -22.34 -9.57
CA ALA A 69 -6.08 -21.81 -8.30
C ALA A 69 -5.52 -20.38 -8.50
N VAL A 70 -5.48 -19.54 -7.47
CA VAL A 70 -4.62 -18.34 -7.48
C VAL A 70 -3.42 -18.70 -6.63
N GLU A 71 -2.22 -18.73 -7.22
CA GLU A 71 -0.99 -19.09 -6.50
C GLU A 71 -0.54 -18.02 -5.50
N SER A 72 -0.92 -16.74 -5.71
CA SER A 72 -0.74 -15.71 -4.68
C SER A 72 -1.81 -14.61 -4.77
N TYR A 73 -2.31 -14.20 -3.60
CA TYR A 73 -3.07 -12.96 -3.45
C TYR A 73 -2.16 -11.74 -3.27
N GLU A 74 -0.84 -11.92 -3.23
CA GLU A 74 0.11 -10.82 -3.16
C GLU A 74 -0.04 -9.95 -4.41
N GLY A 75 -0.14 -8.64 -4.19
CA GLY A 75 -0.29 -7.70 -5.29
C GLY A 75 0.96 -7.77 -6.16
N LYS A 76 0.86 -8.35 -7.36
CA LYS A 76 1.90 -8.29 -8.40
C LYS A 76 2.24 -6.87 -8.86
N THR A 77 1.62 -5.85 -8.26
CA THR A 77 1.84 -4.45 -8.60
C THR A 77 3.09 -3.99 -7.84
N PRO A 78 4.20 -3.71 -8.54
CA PRO A 78 5.42 -3.26 -7.87
C PRO A 78 5.15 -1.93 -7.15
N ALA A 79 5.51 -1.89 -5.87
CA ALA A 79 5.63 -0.65 -5.11
C ALA A 79 6.97 0.02 -5.45
N LEU A 80 6.99 1.35 -5.47
CA LEU A 80 8.20 2.13 -5.67
C LEU A 80 9.02 2.20 -4.38
N GLY A 81 10.34 2.20 -4.49
CA GLY A 81 11.20 2.64 -3.40
C GLY A 81 11.15 4.16 -3.23
N ASP A 82 11.48 4.66 -2.04
CA ASP A 82 11.45 6.10 -1.71
C ASP A 82 12.21 6.98 -2.71
N HIS A 83 13.37 6.51 -3.17
CA HIS A 83 14.17 7.21 -4.16
C HIS A 83 13.43 7.36 -5.50
N GLN A 84 12.83 6.27 -6.00
CA GLN A 84 12.07 6.30 -7.25
C GLN A 84 10.82 7.19 -7.12
N ALA A 85 10.16 7.16 -5.96
CA ALA A 85 9.02 8.01 -5.66
C ALA A 85 9.40 9.50 -5.70
N ARG A 86 10.53 9.89 -5.07
CA ARG A 86 11.05 11.27 -5.12
C ARG A 86 11.40 11.70 -6.55
N GLN A 87 12.17 10.88 -7.27
CA GLN A 87 12.53 11.17 -8.66
C GLN A 87 11.29 11.36 -9.55
N LEU A 88 10.26 10.53 -9.36
CA LEU A 88 9.01 10.65 -10.11
C LEU A 88 8.27 11.95 -9.83
N LEU A 89 8.27 12.43 -8.57
CA LEU A 89 7.67 13.71 -8.19
C LEU A 89 8.48 14.92 -8.70
N GLU A 90 9.76 14.77 -8.99
CA GLU A 90 10.64 15.84 -9.47
C GLU A 90 10.77 15.87 -11.00
N ALA A 91 10.42 14.79 -11.69
CA ALA A 91 10.57 14.67 -13.14
C ALA A 91 9.76 15.67 -14.00
N PRO A 92 8.54 16.12 -13.62
CA PRO A 92 7.81 17.12 -14.40
C PRO A 92 8.41 18.52 -14.31
N ASP A 93 8.42 19.22 -15.44
CA ASP A 93 8.94 20.60 -15.55
C ASP A 93 8.09 21.63 -14.80
N GLY A 94 8.63 22.19 -13.73
CA GLY A 94 7.95 23.18 -12.89
C GLY A 94 7.69 24.54 -13.55
N THR A 95 8.25 24.82 -14.73
CA THR A 95 8.06 26.11 -15.42
C THR A 95 6.81 26.13 -16.31
N THR A 96 6.30 24.96 -16.71
CA THR A 96 5.15 24.84 -17.61
C THR A 96 3.86 24.53 -16.86
N ILE A 97 2.71 25.03 -17.33
CA ILE A 97 1.39 24.67 -16.77
C ILE A 97 1.20 23.15 -16.84
N LYS A 98 1.60 22.52 -17.96
CA LYS A 98 1.55 21.07 -18.12
C LYS A 98 2.37 20.34 -17.06
N GLY A 99 3.62 20.76 -16.82
CA GLY A 99 4.48 20.07 -15.86
C GLY A 99 4.04 20.30 -14.42
N LYS A 100 3.61 21.52 -14.04
CA LYS A 100 2.96 21.78 -12.74
C LYS A 100 1.73 20.90 -12.52
N ARG A 101 0.85 20.78 -13.52
CA ARG A 101 -0.31 19.87 -13.48
C ARG A 101 0.11 18.43 -13.27
N ASP A 102 1.03 17.93 -14.10
CA ASP A 102 1.46 16.54 -14.06
C ASP A 102 2.11 16.22 -12.70
N ARG A 103 2.89 17.14 -12.13
CA ARG A 103 3.48 17.04 -10.80
C ARG A 103 2.42 16.95 -9.70
N ALA A 104 1.43 17.83 -9.74
CA ALA A 104 0.30 17.81 -8.82
C ALA A 104 -0.51 16.51 -8.91
N ILE A 105 -0.72 15.97 -10.12
CA ILE A 105 -1.39 14.67 -10.33
C ILE A 105 -0.58 13.54 -9.69
N LEU A 106 0.72 13.47 -9.94
CA LEU A 106 1.60 12.43 -9.38
C LEU A 106 1.61 12.47 -7.85
N ALA A 107 1.76 13.67 -7.27
CA ALA A 107 1.70 13.88 -5.82
C ALA A 107 0.34 13.47 -5.25
N THR A 108 -0.76 13.84 -5.92
CA THR A 108 -2.11 13.49 -5.45
C THR A 108 -2.33 11.99 -5.42
N LEU A 109 -1.91 11.26 -6.47
CA LEU A 109 -2.03 9.80 -6.53
C LEU A 109 -1.18 9.12 -5.46
N LEU A 110 0.05 9.57 -5.26
CA LEU A 110 1.01 8.95 -4.35
C LEU A 110 0.68 9.24 -2.88
N TYR A 111 0.38 10.48 -2.52
CA TYR A 111 0.14 10.85 -1.12
C TYR A 111 -1.27 10.54 -0.60
N HIS A 112 -2.26 10.35 -1.46
CA HIS A 112 -3.64 10.08 -1.06
C HIS A 112 -4.16 8.72 -1.55
N ALA A 113 -3.30 7.93 -2.20
CA ALA A 113 -3.59 6.60 -2.69
C ALA A 113 -4.84 6.53 -3.59
N LEU A 114 -5.17 7.57 -4.36
CA LEU A 114 -6.41 7.61 -5.14
C LEU A 114 -6.39 6.66 -6.33
N ARG A 115 -7.57 6.22 -6.77
CA ARG A 115 -7.72 5.62 -8.11
C ARG A 115 -7.67 6.73 -9.16
N ARG A 116 -7.15 6.41 -10.36
CA ARG A 116 -7.14 7.36 -11.50
C ARG A 116 -8.52 7.94 -11.80
N ASP A 117 -9.58 7.12 -11.75
CA ASP A 117 -10.95 7.57 -12.01
C ASP A 117 -11.47 8.51 -10.91
N GLU A 118 -11.05 8.31 -9.66
CA GLU A 118 -11.38 9.19 -8.56
C GLU A 118 -10.68 10.56 -8.76
N LEU A 119 -9.39 10.54 -9.11
CA LEU A 119 -8.62 11.75 -9.39
C LEU A 119 -9.22 12.57 -10.54
N CYS A 120 -9.62 11.93 -11.64
CA CYS A 120 -10.17 12.62 -12.81
C CYS A 120 -11.52 13.30 -12.52
N ARG A 121 -12.22 12.89 -11.45
CA ARG A 121 -13.54 13.42 -11.07
C ARG A 121 -13.47 14.53 -10.01
N LEU A 122 -12.30 14.75 -9.41
CA LEU A 122 -12.12 15.78 -8.39
C LEU A 122 -12.50 17.14 -8.96
N LYS A 123 -13.28 17.90 -8.19
CA LYS A 123 -13.59 19.29 -8.45
C LYS A 123 -12.82 20.21 -7.53
N ILE A 124 -12.73 21.48 -7.88
CA ILE A 124 -12.04 22.48 -7.07
C ILE A 124 -12.67 22.59 -5.67
N LYS A 125 -14.00 22.57 -5.58
CA LYS A 125 -14.70 22.52 -4.29
C LYS A 125 -14.32 21.32 -3.42
N ASP A 126 -13.93 20.19 -4.02
CA ASP A 126 -13.58 18.98 -3.27
C ASP A 126 -12.20 19.09 -2.60
N PHE A 127 -11.35 20.00 -3.10
CA PHE A 127 -10.04 20.35 -2.53
C PHE A 127 -10.13 21.41 -1.42
N LYS A 128 -11.16 22.27 -1.45
CA LYS A 128 -11.39 23.34 -0.46
C LYS A 128 -12.12 22.85 0.80
N GLN A 129 -11.96 21.59 1.19
CA GLN A 129 -12.68 21.03 2.32
C GLN A 129 -11.86 21.17 3.59
N GLU A 130 -12.50 21.57 4.67
CA GLU A 130 -11.86 21.66 5.99
C GLU A 130 -12.68 20.88 7.00
N ARG A 131 -12.00 20.11 7.86
CA ARG A 131 -12.63 19.39 8.96
C ARG A 131 -11.74 19.51 10.19
N ARG A 132 -12.31 20.03 11.28
CA ARG A 132 -11.62 20.21 12.57
C ARG A 132 -10.29 20.99 12.43
N GLY A 133 -10.27 22.05 11.61
CA GLY A 133 -9.07 22.86 11.38
C GLY A 133 -8.05 22.26 10.41
N VAL A 134 -8.32 21.07 9.84
CA VAL A 134 -7.39 20.37 8.96
C VAL A 134 -7.94 20.34 7.53
N PRO A 135 -7.15 20.75 6.51
CA PRO A 135 -7.53 20.60 5.12
C PRO A 135 -7.72 19.14 4.71
N HIS A 136 -8.78 18.87 3.95
CA HIS A 136 -9.14 17.55 3.45
C HIS A 136 -9.42 17.59 1.96
N LEU A 137 -9.22 16.45 1.30
CA LEU A 137 -9.69 16.18 -0.04
C LEU A 137 -10.95 15.30 0.05
N LYS A 138 -12.07 15.77 -0.49
CA LYS A 138 -13.29 14.98 -0.61
C LYS A 138 -13.23 14.11 -1.86
N VAL A 139 -13.29 12.79 -1.67
CA VAL A 139 -13.14 11.81 -2.75
C VAL A 139 -14.42 11.00 -2.89
N SER A 140 -15.02 11.05 -4.08
CA SER A 140 -16.18 10.22 -4.43
C SER A 140 -15.75 8.96 -5.18
N GLY A 141 -15.95 7.81 -4.54
CA GLY A 141 -15.63 6.48 -5.05
C GLY A 141 -16.81 5.79 -5.75
N LYS A 142 -16.62 4.50 -6.06
CA LYS A 142 -17.65 3.66 -6.70
C LYS A 142 -18.86 3.49 -5.78
N GLY A 143 -20.06 3.52 -6.37
CA GLY A 143 -21.32 3.34 -5.64
C GLY A 143 -21.76 4.56 -4.82
N GLY A 144 -21.31 5.77 -5.18
CA GLY A 144 -21.70 7.02 -4.50
C GLY A 144 -21.04 7.24 -3.14
N LYS A 145 -20.21 6.30 -2.68
CA LYS A 145 -19.51 6.41 -1.40
C LYS A 145 -18.49 7.54 -1.45
N THR A 146 -18.55 8.43 -0.47
CA THR A 146 -17.62 9.56 -0.35
C THR A 146 -16.78 9.39 0.90
N ARG A 147 -15.49 9.70 0.78
CA ARG A 147 -14.54 9.74 1.90
C ARG A 147 -13.81 11.07 1.93
N TYR A 148 -13.32 11.46 3.10
CA TYR A 148 -12.55 12.67 3.29
C TYR A 148 -11.15 12.26 3.72
N VAL A 149 -10.16 12.57 2.91
CA VAL A 149 -8.78 12.21 3.14
C VAL A 149 -8.02 13.45 3.61
N PRO A 150 -7.28 13.41 4.72
CA PRO A 150 -6.42 14.52 5.11
C PRO A 150 -5.49 14.92 3.96
N LEU A 151 -5.44 16.21 3.65
CA LEU A 151 -4.68 16.71 2.51
C LEU A 151 -3.19 16.79 2.89
N HIS A 152 -2.34 16.06 2.16
CA HIS A 152 -0.91 16.07 2.41
C HIS A 152 -0.30 17.44 2.04
N PRO A 153 0.52 18.08 2.91
CA PRO A 153 1.04 19.43 2.67
C PRO A 153 1.79 19.59 1.34
N ALA A 154 2.65 18.63 0.99
CA ALA A 154 3.38 18.67 -0.27
C ALA A 154 2.46 18.57 -1.50
N ALA A 155 1.39 17.79 -1.42
CA ALA A 155 0.41 17.71 -2.50
C ALA A 155 -0.42 18.99 -2.58
N SER A 156 -0.79 19.56 -1.43
CA SER A 156 -1.50 20.84 -1.34
C SER A 156 -0.73 21.95 -2.05
N GLY A 157 0.55 22.14 -1.71
CA GLY A 157 1.40 23.15 -2.34
C GLY A 157 1.48 22.99 -3.86
N LEU A 158 1.69 21.77 -4.34
CA LEU A 158 1.75 21.48 -5.79
C LEU A 158 0.40 21.71 -6.50
N ILE A 159 -0.72 21.40 -5.84
CA ILE A 159 -2.05 21.69 -6.38
C ILE A 159 -2.26 23.20 -6.47
N HIS A 160 -1.90 23.97 -5.43
CA HIS A 160 -1.96 25.44 -5.46
C HIS A 160 -1.11 26.02 -6.57
N GLU A 161 0.16 25.62 -6.69
CA GLU A 161 1.06 26.07 -7.78
C GLU A 161 0.47 25.82 -9.18
N TYR A 162 -0.22 24.70 -9.36
CA TYR A 162 -0.93 24.40 -10.59
C TYR A 162 -2.17 25.27 -10.79
N LEU A 163 -3.02 25.40 -9.76
CA LEU A 163 -4.25 26.19 -9.82
C LEU A 163 -3.96 27.67 -10.12
N ASP A 164 -2.89 28.21 -9.55
CA ASP A 164 -2.43 29.59 -9.76
C ASP A 164 -1.95 29.78 -11.20
N ALA A 165 -1.11 28.87 -11.70
CA ALA A 165 -0.64 28.91 -13.09
C ALA A 165 -1.75 28.65 -14.12
N ALA A 166 -2.81 27.95 -13.72
CA ALA A 166 -3.97 27.64 -14.53
C ALA A 166 -5.07 28.69 -14.49
N GLU A 167 -5.01 29.61 -13.51
CA GLU A 167 -5.97 30.70 -13.25
C GLU A 167 -7.43 30.24 -13.14
N HIS A 168 -7.68 29.02 -12.67
CA HIS A 168 -9.03 28.45 -12.57
C HIS A 168 -9.47 28.09 -11.15
N GLY A 169 -8.66 28.39 -10.13
CA GLY A 169 -8.89 28.04 -8.72
C GLY A 169 -10.18 28.59 -8.10
N LEU A 170 -10.84 29.54 -8.77
CA LEU A 170 -12.11 30.14 -8.34
C LEU A 170 -13.34 29.40 -8.89
N GLU A 171 -13.17 28.51 -9.89
CA GLU A 171 -14.27 27.78 -10.51
C GLU A 171 -14.66 26.52 -9.71
N ASP A 172 -15.34 26.68 -8.57
CA ASP A 172 -15.62 25.59 -7.61
C ASP A 172 -16.25 24.32 -8.21
N THR A 173 -17.11 24.47 -9.23
CA THR A 173 -17.78 23.33 -9.91
C THR A 173 -16.93 22.70 -11.01
N GLY A 174 -15.85 23.37 -11.41
CA GLY A 174 -14.89 22.94 -12.41
C GLY A 174 -14.00 21.80 -11.90
N PHE A 175 -13.46 21.03 -12.85
CA PHE A 175 -12.55 19.94 -12.54
C PHE A 175 -11.23 20.49 -11.99
N LEU A 176 -10.74 19.83 -10.94
CA LEU A 176 -9.45 20.13 -10.33
C LEU A 176 -8.32 19.94 -11.34
N PHE A 177 -8.29 18.80 -12.05
CA PHE A 177 -7.30 18.53 -13.08
C PHE A 177 -7.92 18.56 -14.48
N ARG A 178 -7.51 19.54 -15.29
CA ARG A 178 -8.02 19.73 -16.66
C ARG A 178 -7.06 19.18 -17.71
N SER A 179 -7.60 18.86 -18.89
CA SER A 179 -6.76 18.61 -20.06
C SER A 179 -6.00 19.89 -20.45
N VAL A 180 -4.75 19.74 -20.90
CA VAL A 180 -3.85 20.84 -21.28
C VAL A 180 -3.36 20.53 -22.69
N SER A 181 -3.51 21.49 -23.60
CA SER A 181 -3.06 21.39 -24.99
C SER A 181 -2.19 22.60 -25.31
N ASN A 182 -1.05 22.40 -26.00
CA ASN A 182 -0.09 23.47 -26.31
C ASN A 182 0.28 24.35 -25.10
N ASN A 183 0.43 23.73 -23.92
CA ASN A 183 0.69 24.38 -22.64
C ASN A 183 -0.32 25.50 -22.28
N ARG A 184 -1.54 25.44 -22.80
CA ARG A 184 -2.66 26.32 -22.47
C ARG A 184 -3.85 25.50 -22.03
N ILE A 185 -4.64 26.06 -21.12
CA ILE A 185 -5.92 25.49 -20.67
C ILE A 185 -7.10 26.04 -21.50
N GLN A 186 -6.86 27.10 -22.31
CA GLN A 186 -7.88 27.85 -23.06
C GLN A 186 -8.94 26.93 -23.69
N GLY A 187 -10.17 27.05 -23.17
CA GLY A 187 -11.39 26.37 -23.66
C GLY A 187 -11.63 24.94 -23.13
N SER A 188 -10.64 24.27 -22.54
CA SER A 188 -10.82 22.92 -22.00
C SER A 188 -11.38 22.95 -20.58
N GLN A 189 -12.70 23.10 -20.45
CA GLN A 189 -13.45 22.76 -19.24
C GLN A 189 -13.54 21.23 -19.00
N LYS A 190 -12.84 20.43 -19.82
CA LYS A 190 -12.86 18.98 -19.76
C LYS A 190 -11.87 18.48 -18.71
N ALA A 191 -12.36 17.54 -17.89
CA ALA A 191 -11.52 16.74 -17.01
C ALA A 191 -10.39 16.06 -17.79
N ILE A 192 -9.24 15.87 -17.15
CA ILE A 192 -8.27 14.91 -17.64
C ILE A 192 -8.87 13.49 -17.66
N THR A 193 -8.53 12.69 -18.65
CA THR A 193 -9.06 11.32 -18.77
C THR A 193 -8.21 10.32 -17.98
N PRO A 194 -8.79 9.19 -17.53
CA PRO A 194 -8.05 8.13 -16.85
C PRO A 194 -6.89 7.56 -17.70
N ASP A 195 -7.07 7.51 -19.03
CA ASP A 195 -6.04 7.08 -19.98
C ASP A 195 -4.90 8.11 -20.07
N ALA A 196 -5.21 9.40 -20.10
CA ALA A 196 -4.19 10.46 -20.06
C ALA A 196 -3.37 10.42 -18.76
N VAL A 197 -4.02 10.19 -17.61
CA VAL A 197 -3.32 10.00 -16.33
C VAL A 197 -2.41 8.76 -16.38
N TYR A 198 -2.88 7.65 -16.95
CA TYR A 198 -2.05 6.46 -17.13
C TYR A 198 -0.82 6.76 -18.01
N LYS A 199 -1.00 7.45 -19.13
CA LYS A 199 0.09 7.86 -20.03
C LYS A 199 1.08 8.82 -19.36
N ILE A 200 0.61 9.74 -18.52
CA ILE A 200 1.46 10.62 -17.71
C ILE A 200 2.39 9.78 -16.81
N VAL A 201 1.82 8.89 -16.01
CA VAL A 201 2.60 8.03 -15.09
C VAL A 201 3.60 7.17 -15.87
N ARG A 202 3.18 6.59 -17.01
CA ARG A 202 4.06 5.81 -17.88
C ARG A 202 5.20 6.63 -18.45
N ALA A 203 4.91 7.80 -19.02
CA ALA A 203 5.93 8.63 -19.65
C ALA A 203 7.02 9.09 -18.67
N TYR A 204 6.65 9.52 -17.46
CA TYR A 204 7.65 9.93 -16.47
C TYR A 204 8.41 8.75 -15.87
N SER A 205 7.75 7.62 -15.59
CA SER A 205 8.47 6.44 -15.10
C SER A 205 9.45 5.90 -16.14
N GLU A 206 9.05 5.81 -17.41
CA GLU A 206 9.90 5.31 -18.50
C GLU A 206 11.13 6.21 -18.71
N LYS A 207 10.97 7.55 -18.61
CA LYS A 207 12.09 8.50 -18.62
C LYS A 207 13.10 8.27 -17.49
N LEU A 208 12.64 7.75 -16.35
CA LEU A 208 13.48 7.45 -15.18
C LEU A 208 14.03 6.01 -15.19
N GLY A 209 13.79 5.24 -16.26
CA GLY A 209 14.33 3.89 -16.41
C GLY A 209 13.51 2.78 -15.75
N PHE A 210 12.27 3.03 -15.33
CA PHE A 210 11.38 2.01 -14.78
C PHE A 210 9.96 2.09 -15.37
N LYS A 211 9.15 1.03 -15.22
CA LYS A 211 7.83 0.95 -15.86
C LYS A 211 6.73 0.67 -14.85
N ILE A 212 5.90 1.68 -14.56
CA ILE A 212 4.80 1.57 -13.61
C ILE A 212 3.48 2.13 -14.13
N GLY A 213 2.36 1.66 -13.62
CA GLY A 213 1.05 2.24 -13.89
C GLY A 213 0.57 3.12 -12.72
N ALA A 214 -0.52 3.86 -12.92
CA ALA A 214 -1.14 4.64 -11.84
C ALA A 214 -1.51 3.80 -10.60
N HIS A 215 -1.81 2.50 -10.78
CA HIS A 215 -2.09 1.61 -9.65
C HIS A 215 -0.85 1.34 -8.79
N SER A 216 0.36 1.41 -9.35
CA SER A 216 1.61 1.27 -8.59
C SER A 216 1.81 2.40 -7.59
N LEU A 217 1.37 3.63 -7.90
CA LEU A 217 1.44 4.75 -6.95
C LEU A 217 0.55 4.49 -5.73
N ARG A 218 -0.66 3.96 -5.98
CA ARG A 218 -1.58 3.56 -4.93
C ARG A 218 -1.04 2.39 -4.10
N ALA A 219 -0.45 1.38 -4.75
CA ALA A 219 0.20 0.27 -4.07
C ALA A 219 1.35 0.77 -3.18
N THR A 220 2.19 1.65 -3.70
CA THR A 220 3.29 2.29 -2.96
C THR A 220 2.77 3.00 -1.72
N ALA A 221 1.71 3.79 -1.84
CA ALA A 221 1.13 4.51 -0.70
C ALA A 221 0.58 3.55 0.37
N ALA A 222 -0.12 2.49 -0.07
CA ALA A 222 -0.68 1.48 0.82
C ALA A 222 0.40 0.70 1.58
N THR A 223 1.40 0.19 0.86
CA THR A 223 2.54 -0.54 1.42
C THR A 223 3.31 0.35 2.38
N ASN A 224 3.66 1.58 1.99
CA ASN A 224 4.38 2.52 2.85
C ASN A 224 3.63 2.81 4.16
N ALA A 225 2.31 3.05 4.10
CA ALA A 225 1.52 3.25 5.31
C ALA A 225 1.52 2.03 6.24
N LEU A 226 1.39 0.82 5.68
CA LEU A 226 1.37 -0.42 6.47
C LEU A 226 2.75 -0.75 7.06
N ASP A 227 3.82 -0.52 6.30
CA ASP A 227 5.20 -0.70 6.75
C ASP A 227 5.54 0.26 7.92
N HIS A 228 4.96 1.46 7.92
CA HIS A 228 5.02 2.40 9.06
C HIS A 228 3.94 2.15 10.12
N GLN A 229 3.52 0.89 10.27
CA GLN A 229 2.63 0.42 11.33
C GLN A 229 1.22 1.05 11.35
N ALA A 230 0.74 1.62 10.24
CA ALA A 230 -0.64 2.06 10.19
C ALA A 230 -1.61 0.88 10.40
N ASP A 231 -2.72 1.17 11.06
CA ASP A 231 -3.81 0.23 11.26
C ASP A 231 -4.43 -0.16 9.90
N ILE A 232 -4.56 -1.47 9.65
CA ILE A 232 -5.01 -1.99 8.36
C ILE A 232 -6.46 -1.60 8.03
N ALA A 233 -7.33 -1.44 9.04
CA ALA A 233 -8.71 -0.98 8.84
C ALA A 233 -8.73 0.51 8.46
N LYS A 234 -7.88 1.34 9.08
CA LYS A 234 -7.72 2.74 8.66
C LYS A 234 -7.18 2.86 7.23
N VAL A 235 -6.19 2.04 6.87
CA VAL A 235 -5.67 1.98 5.49
C VAL A 235 -6.74 1.49 4.52
N GLN A 236 -7.57 0.51 4.90
CA GLN A 236 -8.70 0.06 4.08
C GLN A 236 -9.70 1.20 3.79
N GLU A 237 -10.06 1.98 4.81
CA GLU A 237 -10.95 3.13 4.67
C GLU A 237 -10.34 4.22 3.79
N TRP A 238 -9.07 4.56 4.02
CA TRP A 238 -8.30 5.53 3.24
C TRP A 238 -8.24 5.15 1.76
N LEU A 239 -8.01 3.86 1.48
CA LEU A 239 -8.03 3.29 0.14
C LEU A 239 -9.47 3.24 -0.43
N GLY A 240 -10.51 3.20 0.39
CA GLY A 240 -11.88 2.95 -0.06
C GLY A 240 -12.04 1.53 -0.61
N HIS A 241 -11.50 0.55 0.12
CA HIS A 241 -11.68 -0.88 -0.16
C HIS A 241 -12.93 -1.41 0.56
N ALA A 242 -13.81 -2.09 -0.18
CA ALA A 242 -14.99 -2.71 0.41
C ALA A 242 -14.67 -4.01 1.17
N ASN A 243 -13.54 -4.66 0.86
CA ASN A 243 -13.12 -5.91 1.48
C ASN A 243 -11.68 -5.76 2.01
N ILE A 244 -11.46 -6.09 3.29
CA ILE A 244 -10.13 -6.04 3.91
C ILE A 244 -9.12 -6.94 3.18
N ALA A 245 -9.56 -8.02 2.55
CA ALA A 245 -8.70 -8.92 1.76
C ALA A 245 -7.96 -8.17 0.64
N THR A 246 -8.56 -7.14 0.04
CA THR A 246 -7.88 -6.33 -1.00
C THR A 246 -6.85 -5.36 -0.43
N THR A 247 -6.91 -5.06 0.87
CA THR A 247 -5.87 -4.27 1.56
C THR A 247 -4.74 -5.17 2.03
N ARG A 248 -5.06 -6.39 2.49
CA ARG A 248 -4.08 -7.40 2.96
C ARG A 248 -3.02 -7.75 1.92
N ILE A 249 -3.31 -7.57 0.62
CA ILE A 249 -2.33 -7.81 -0.46
C ILE A 249 -1.11 -6.88 -0.39
N TYR A 250 -1.20 -5.77 0.36
CA TYR A 250 -0.13 -4.79 0.58
C TYR A 250 0.50 -4.92 1.98
N ASP A 251 -0.02 -5.80 2.84
CA ASP A 251 0.45 -5.96 4.22
C ASP A 251 1.50 -7.06 4.30
N HIS A 252 2.77 -6.67 4.16
CA HIS A 252 3.91 -7.59 4.19
C HIS A 252 4.38 -7.91 5.62
N ARG A 253 3.82 -7.27 6.65
CA ARG A 253 4.21 -7.46 8.06
C ARG A 253 4.05 -8.89 8.54
N LYS A 254 3.08 -9.64 8.00
CA LYS A 254 2.85 -11.05 8.36
C LYS A 254 4.03 -11.98 8.06
N THR A 255 4.96 -11.55 7.22
CA THR A 255 6.17 -12.29 6.90
C THR A 255 7.36 -11.94 7.79
N LEU A 256 7.19 -10.95 8.68
CA LEU A 256 8.26 -10.49 9.55
C LEU A 256 8.17 -11.15 10.93
N PRO A 257 9.25 -11.78 11.43
CA PRO A 257 9.25 -12.46 12.71
C PRO A 257 8.80 -11.58 13.89
N GLU A 258 9.15 -10.29 13.93
CA GLU A 258 8.77 -9.40 15.04
C GLU A 258 7.28 -9.03 15.09
N ASP A 259 6.53 -9.25 14.00
CA ASP A 259 5.07 -9.11 13.99
C ASP A 259 4.35 -10.44 14.26
N SER A 260 5.11 -11.51 14.53
CA SER A 260 4.56 -12.75 15.06
C SER A 260 3.95 -12.49 16.45
N PRO A 261 2.69 -12.91 16.67
CA PRO A 261 2.06 -12.85 17.99
C PRO A 261 2.91 -13.51 19.09
N THR A 262 3.70 -14.52 18.72
CA THR A 262 4.59 -15.25 19.61
C THR A 262 5.70 -14.37 20.21
N PHE A 263 6.23 -13.41 19.45
CA PHE A 263 7.36 -12.57 19.90
C PHE A 263 6.91 -11.21 20.39
N LYS A 264 5.95 -10.60 19.69
CA LYS A 264 5.48 -9.24 19.97
C LYS A 264 4.87 -9.11 21.36
N VAL A 265 3.94 -10.00 21.70
CA VAL A 265 3.23 -9.96 22.99
C VAL A 265 4.20 -10.10 24.17
N THR A 266 5.16 -11.02 24.07
CA THR A 266 6.06 -11.29 25.21
C THR A 266 7.11 -10.20 25.42
N VAL A 267 7.66 -9.61 24.37
CA VAL A 267 8.67 -8.54 24.52
C VAL A 267 8.02 -7.21 24.91
N ASP A 268 6.83 -6.91 24.39
CA ASP A 268 6.08 -5.70 24.77
C ASP A 268 5.71 -5.72 26.26
N GLU A 269 5.22 -6.86 26.78
CA GLU A 269 4.96 -7.05 28.21
C GLU A 269 6.23 -6.88 29.07
N GLU A 270 7.36 -7.43 28.63
CA GLU A 270 8.65 -7.28 29.32
C GLU A 270 9.14 -5.82 29.34
N LEU A 271 8.92 -5.08 28.27
CA LEU A 271 9.27 -3.67 28.17
C LEU A 271 8.33 -2.80 29.00
N GLU A 272 7.04 -3.13 29.02
CA GLU A 272 6.03 -2.48 29.86
C GLU A 272 6.25 -2.75 31.36
N ALA A 273 6.84 -3.88 31.73
CA ALA A 273 7.20 -4.19 33.10
C ALA A 273 8.43 -3.43 33.61
N LEU A 274 9.18 -2.73 32.74
CA LEU A 274 10.33 -1.92 33.18
C LEU A 274 9.89 -0.71 34.05
N PRO A 275 10.75 -0.27 34.98
CA PRO A 275 10.61 1.04 35.62
C PRO A 275 10.52 2.17 34.60
N THR A 276 9.77 3.24 34.90
CA THR A 276 9.51 4.36 33.97
C THR A 276 10.79 5.03 33.47
N ASP A 277 11.78 5.22 34.34
CA ASP A 277 13.08 5.78 33.98
C ASP A 277 13.91 4.85 33.09
N MET A 278 13.75 3.52 33.25
CA MET A 278 14.36 2.52 32.37
C MET A 278 13.70 2.51 30.99
N LYS A 279 12.37 2.64 30.89
CA LYS A 279 11.67 2.79 29.60
C LYS A 279 12.15 4.04 28.85
N ALA A 280 12.25 5.17 29.55
CA ALA A 280 12.74 6.41 28.96
C ALA A 280 14.19 6.25 28.44
N ARG A 281 15.05 5.56 29.20
CA ARG A 281 16.42 5.25 28.76
C ARG A 281 16.45 4.30 27.57
N PHE A 282 15.58 3.29 27.54
CA PHE A 282 15.46 2.39 26.38
C PHE A 282 15.14 3.18 25.11
N VAL A 283 14.13 4.06 25.17
CA VAL A 283 13.74 4.93 24.05
C VAL A 283 14.90 5.83 23.63
N TRP A 284 15.57 6.47 24.58
CA TRP A 284 16.70 7.35 24.30
C TRP A 284 17.87 6.62 23.62
N ILE A 285 18.25 5.44 24.10
CA ILE A 285 19.31 4.63 23.46
C ILE A 285 18.87 4.16 22.07
N SER A 286 17.59 3.82 21.90
CA SER A 286 17.04 3.41 20.60
C SER A 286 17.13 4.55 19.58
N GLN A 287 16.79 5.78 19.97
CA GLN A 287 16.96 6.98 19.15
C GLN A 287 18.44 7.25 18.81
N LEU A 288 19.36 7.01 19.76
CA LEU A 288 20.79 7.14 19.53
C LEU A 288 21.27 6.16 18.44
N ILE A 289 20.78 4.91 18.47
CA ILE A 289 21.06 3.89 17.45
C ILE A 289 20.49 4.28 16.09
N GLU A 290 19.25 4.78 16.05
CA GLU A 290 18.60 5.24 14.82
C GLU A 290 19.35 6.41 14.19
N THR A 291 19.82 7.35 15.02
CA THR A 291 20.48 8.57 14.57
C THR A 291 21.91 8.32 14.11
N HIS A 292 22.69 7.56 14.88
CA HIS A 292 24.12 7.40 14.63
C HIS A 292 24.49 6.05 14.02
N GLY A 293 23.57 5.08 14.00
CA GLY A 293 23.80 3.74 13.49
C GLY A 293 24.44 2.79 14.52
N LEU A 294 24.12 1.50 14.36
CA LEU A 294 24.52 0.39 15.24
C LEU A 294 26.02 0.32 15.54
N TYR A 295 26.88 0.61 14.56
CA TYR A 295 28.33 0.47 14.70
C TYR A 295 28.97 1.60 15.52
N ASN A 296 28.29 2.74 15.60
CA ASN A 296 28.76 3.98 16.22
C ASN A 296 28.29 4.13 17.68
N VAL A 297 27.23 3.42 18.07
CA VAL A 297 26.78 3.36 19.46
C VAL A 297 27.37 2.10 20.11
N ARG A 298 28.34 2.27 21.01
CA ARG A 298 29.02 1.17 21.73
C ARG A 298 28.95 1.36 23.23
N GLU A 299 29.92 0.84 23.99
CA GLU A 299 29.99 1.05 25.43
C GLU A 299 30.06 2.56 25.75
N PRO A 300 29.33 3.05 26.78
CA PRO A 300 28.68 2.27 27.84
C PRO A 300 27.25 1.78 27.54
N TYR A 301 26.65 2.16 26.41
CA TYR A 301 25.23 1.94 26.10
C TYR A 301 24.95 0.58 25.48
N ILE A 302 25.85 0.10 24.62
CA ILE A 302 25.69 -1.16 23.89
C ILE A 302 26.91 -2.02 24.11
N LYS A 303 26.70 -3.32 24.32
CA LYS A 303 27.77 -4.30 24.49
C LYS A 303 27.45 -5.59 23.77
N HIS A 304 28.44 -6.18 23.11
CA HIS A 304 28.33 -7.54 22.58
C HIS A 304 28.30 -8.55 23.72
N VAL A 305 27.39 -9.53 23.66
CA VAL A 305 27.23 -10.54 24.71
C VAL A 305 27.90 -11.84 24.28
N GLU A 306 27.30 -12.53 23.30
CA GLU A 306 27.84 -13.75 22.68
C GLU A 306 27.10 -14.03 21.36
N ASP A 307 27.75 -14.75 20.44
CA ASP A 307 27.22 -15.08 19.12
C ASP A 307 26.62 -13.85 18.40
N VAL A 308 25.36 -13.94 17.98
CA VAL A 308 24.60 -12.86 17.33
C VAL A 308 24.00 -11.85 18.31
N LEU A 309 24.17 -12.06 19.62
CA LEU A 309 23.45 -11.35 20.67
C LEU A 309 24.22 -10.14 21.21
N TRP A 310 23.51 -9.02 21.29
CA TRP A 310 23.97 -7.76 21.85
C TRP A 310 23.04 -7.31 22.99
N GLU A 311 23.54 -6.43 23.87
CA GLU A 311 22.76 -5.86 24.96
C GLU A 311 22.73 -4.32 24.92
N ILE A 312 21.54 -3.77 25.07
CA ILE A 312 21.30 -2.38 25.49
C ILE A 312 21.42 -2.32 27.01
N ARG A 313 22.25 -1.41 27.51
CA ARG A 313 22.62 -1.27 28.93
C ARG A 313 21.90 -0.06 29.53
N MET A 314 20.85 -0.34 30.30
CA MET A 314 20.13 0.67 31.07
C MET A 314 20.52 0.55 32.55
N LYS A 315 20.81 1.68 33.20
CA LYS A 315 21.25 1.72 34.60
C LYS A 315 20.78 2.99 35.29
N SER A 316 20.06 2.90 36.40
CA SER A 316 19.79 4.02 37.31
C SER A 316 20.71 3.97 38.53
N LYS A 317 20.42 4.80 39.54
CA LYS A 317 21.15 4.77 40.81
C LYS A 317 20.97 3.43 41.54
N ASP A 318 19.77 2.86 41.47
CA ASP A 318 19.38 1.70 42.28
C ASP A 318 19.12 0.42 41.46
N GLU A 319 18.98 0.53 40.13
CA GLU A 319 18.58 -0.61 39.28
C GLU A 319 19.37 -0.73 37.97
N ILE A 320 19.40 -1.96 37.45
CA ILE A 320 20.07 -2.31 36.19
C ILE A 320 19.06 -3.06 35.33
N SER A 321 18.81 -2.56 34.12
CA SER A 321 17.97 -3.25 33.13
C SER A 321 18.77 -3.56 31.87
N ARG A 322 18.40 -4.63 31.17
CA ARG A 322 19.00 -5.02 29.89
C ARG A 322 17.91 -5.34 28.89
N ALA A 323 18.14 -4.92 27.65
CA ALA A 323 17.39 -5.42 26.50
C ALA A 323 18.38 -6.13 25.58
N LEU A 324 18.18 -7.44 25.40
CA LEU A 324 18.96 -8.28 24.51
C LEU A 324 18.36 -8.22 23.11
N TYR A 325 19.21 -8.06 22.11
CA TYR A 325 18.80 -7.91 20.72
C TYR A 325 19.73 -8.62 19.75
N VAL A 326 19.20 -8.91 18.56
CA VAL A 326 19.96 -9.44 17.42
C VAL A 326 19.81 -8.54 16.20
N THR A 327 20.70 -8.70 15.23
CA THR A 327 20.66 -7.97 13.96
C THR A 327 20.36 -8.92 12.80
N VAL A 328 19.15 -8.84 12.22
CA VAL A 328 18.71 -9.77 11.14
C VAL A 328 19.15 -9.32 9.75
N LYS A 329 19.35 -8.01 9.56
CA LYS A 329 19.96 -7.37 8.39
C LYS A 329 20.89 -6.26 8.92
N PRO A 330 21.92 -5.80 8.18
CA PRO A 330 22.91 -4.84 8.68
C PRO A 330 22.36 -3.46 9.13
N LYS A 331 21.04 -3.24 9.05
CA LYS A 331 20.34 -2.03 9.48
C LYS A 331 19.12 -2.28 10.37
N ARG A 332 18.91 -3.52 10.86
CA ARG A 332 17.70 -3.86 11.63
C ARG A 332 18.04 -4.51 12.96
N VAL A 333 17.53 -3.92 14.04
CA VAL A 333 17.63 -4.41 15.42
C VAL A 333 16.31 -5.06 15.83
N ILE A 334 16.37 -6.27 16.39
CA ILE A 334 15.20 -6.92 16.98
C ILE A 334 15.52 -7.24 18.44
N VAL A 335 14.77 -6.62 19.35
CA VAL A 335 14.85 -6.93 20.78
C VAL A 335 14.12 -8.25 21.03
N VAL A 336 14.82 -9.20 21.61
CA VAL A 336 14.33 -10.56 21.84
C VAL A 336 14.03 -10.85 23.30
N ARG A 337 14.55 -10.03 24.23
CA ARG A 337 14.33 -10.21 25.66
C ARG A 337 14.65 -8.94 26.45
N VAL A 338 13.77 -8.54 27.36
CA VAL A 338 13.96 -7.41 28.28
C VAL A 338 13.79 -7.88 29.73
N PHE A 339 14.65 -7.41 30.64
CA PHE A 339 14.59 -7.78 32.07
C PHE A 339 15.35 -6.82 32.98
N VAL A 340 14.98 -6.84 34.26
CA VAL A 340 15.66 -6.15 35.39
C VAL A 340 16.62 -7.12 36.09
N LYS A 341 17.76 -6.62 36.56
CA LYS A 341 18.77 -7.41 37.29
C LYS A 341 19.50 -6.57 38.35
N LYS A 342 20.18 -7.24 39.28
CA LYS A 342 20.92 -6.61 40.39
C LYS A 342 22.45 -6.56 40.21
N THR A 343 23.00 -7.34 39.29
CA THR A 343 24.46 -7.44 39.06
C THR A 343 24.86 -6.81 37.71
N GLN A 344 26.15 -6.59 37.45
CA GLN A 344 26.58 -6.08 36.13
C GLN A 344 26.60 -7.17 35.05
N LYS A 345 26.91 -8.42 35.42
CA LYS A 345 26.97 -9.55 34.49
C LYS A 345 25.57 -10.00 34.08
N THR A 346 25.37 -10.28 32.79
CA THR A 346 24.07 -10.72 32.28
C THR A 346 23.84 -12.20 32.63
N PRO A 347 22.70 -12.57 33.27
CA PRO A 347 22.45 -13.93 33.72
C PRO A 347 22.38 -14.92 32.56
N ARG A 348 23.03 -16.07 32.70
CA ARG A 348 23.07 -17.12 31.66
C ARG A 348 21.69 -17.61 31.23
N ARG A 349 20.71 -17.64 32.14
CA ARG A 349 19.32 -18.03 31.84
C ARG A 349 18.68 -17.08 30.81
N GLU A 350 18.89 -15.77 30.98
CA GLU A 350 18.34 -14.75 30.09
C GLU A 350 18.99 -14.82 28.70
N ILE A 351 20.30 -15.08 28.65
CA ILE A 351 21.04 -15.25 27.39
C ILE A 351 20.54 -16.49 26.63
N LYS A 352 20.37 -17.64 27.30
CA LYS A 352 19.84 -18.86 26.67
C LYS A 352 18.43 -18.64 26.10
N LEU A 353 17.57 -17.93 26.83
CA LEU A 353 16.21 -17.62 26.37
C LEU A 353 16.25 -16.68 25.15
N ALA A 354 17.11 -15.65 25.19
CA ALA A 354 17.28 -14.71 24.08
C ALA A 354 17.83 -15.40 22.82
N LEU A 355 18.82 -16.30 22.95
CA LEU A 355 19.35 -17.08 21.83
C LEU A 355 18.32 -18.02 21.23
N LYS A 356 17.50 -18.69 22.07
CA LYS A 356 16.40 -19.53 21.57
C LYS A 356 15.41 -18.69 20.74
N ARG A 357 14.99 -17.54 21.26
CA ARG A 357 14.10 -16.61 20.53
C ARG A 357 14.74 -16.08 19.26
N ALA A 358 16.06 -15.84 19.26
CA ALA A 358 16.81 -15.41 18.08
C ALA A 358 16.85 -16.48 16.97
N GLN A 359 17.03 -17.75 17.32
CA GLN A 359 17.03 -18.85 16.34
C GLN A 359 15.68 -18.99 15.61
N GLU A 360 14.58 -18.70 16.31
CA GLU A 360 13.23 -18.73 15.73
C GLU A 360 12.95 -17.52 14.80
N ILE A 361 13.81 -16.49 14.81
CA ILE A 361 13.73 -15.32 13.91
C ILE A 361 14.47 -15.57 12.58
N GLU A 362 15.48 -16.44 12.58
CA GLU A 362 16.29 -16.76 11.39
C GLU A 362 15.71 -17.92 10.54
N GLN A 363 14.67 -18.60 11.02
CA GLN A 363 13.88 -19.61 10.30
C GLN A 363 12.72 -18.98 9.53
#